data_AF-A0A4R6ELH0-F1
#
_entry.id   AF-A0A4R6ELH0-F1
#
_cell.length_a   1.000
_cell.length_b   1.000
_cell.length_c   1.000
_cell.angle_alpha   90.00
_cell.angle_beta   90.00
_cell.angle_gamma   90.00
#
_symmetry.space_group_name_H-M   'P 1'
#
loop_
_entity.id
_entity.type
_entity.pdbx_description
1 polymer ?
#
loop_
_entity_poly.entity_id
_entity_poly.type
_entity_poly.pdbx_seq_one_letter_code
_entity_poly.pdbx_strand_id
1 'polypeptide(L)'
;MNNPTVSLSVQRKEAQHRHSDMREERASTVAIGRFYACLMQAKVWASQAALSVGLGVSKAHVSRHLKAARLPDEVIKTFGDDRRISFRTIDLLEQLSKEIGEDRLRQHAIQLGMRKDLSPRDILVALATGSASELPSQVVRLSVHRGERYIRLDSPHIRRLSKDLPNLEAKLNLALKLLGFDV
;
A
#
# COMPACT_ATOMS: atom_id res chain seq x y z
N MET A 1 36.54 21.88 -22.36
CA MET A 1 35.17 22.37 -22.05
C MET A 1 34.20 21.22 -22.27
N ASN A 2 33.67 20.61 -21.20
CA ASN A 2 32.69 19.52 -21.32
C ASN A 2 31.33 20.10 -21.69
N ASN A 3 30.80 19.69 -22.84
CA ASN A 3 29.55 20.19 -23.38
C ASN A 3 28.38 19.48 -22.66
N PRO A 4 27.55 20.18 -21.85
CA PRO A 4 26.56 19.55 -20.98
C PRO A 4 25.51 18.70 -21.73
N THR A 5 25.26 19.03 -23.00
CA THR A 5 24.35 18.30 -23.90
C THR A 5 24.83 16.90 -24.24
N VAL A 6 26.15 16.70 -24.35
CA VAL A 6 26.75 15.38 -24.64
C VAL A 6 26.67 14.48 -23.41
N SER A 7 26.78 15.04 -22.21
CA SER A 7 26.63 14.29 -20.96
C SER A 7 25.19 13.76 -20.77
N LEU A 8 24.18 14.57 -21.09
CA LEU A 8 22.77 14.18 -20.94
C LEU A 8 22.34 13.10 -21.94
N SER A 9 22.85 13.13 -23.17
CA SER A 9 22.49 12.11 -24.16
C SER A 9 23.05 10.74 -23.80
N VAL A 10 24.27 10.68 -23.25
CA VAL A 10 24.86 9.45 -22.71
C VAL A 10 24.06 8.94 -21.52
N GLN A 11 23.75 9.79 -20.53
CA GLN A 11 22.94 9.41 -19.37
C GLN A 11 21.55 8.88 -19.76
N ARG A 12 20.91 9.48 -20.76
CA ARG A 12 19.61 9.01 -21.26
C ARG A 12 19.70 7.62 -21.89
N LYS A 13 20.74 7.35 -22.68
CA LYS A 13 20.97 6.03 -23.27
C LYS A 13 21.23 4.97 -22.20
N GLU A 14 22.06 5.29 -21.22
CA GLU A 14 22.34 4.40 -20.08
C GLU A 14 21.07 4.12 -19.27
N ALA A 15 20.27 5.14 -19.00
CA ALA A 15 18.99 4.99 -18.32
C ALA A 15 17.98 4.12 -19.10
N GLN A 16 17.96 4.24 -20.44
CA GLN A 16 17.13 3.38 -21.29
C GLN A 16 17.58 1.92 -21.24
N HIS A 17 18.89 1.66 -21.28
CA HIS A 17 19.45 0.31 -21.18
C HIS A 17 19.13 -0.30 -19.82
N ARG A 18 19.45 0.42 -18.72
CA ARG A 18 19.17 -0.07 -17.37
C ARG A 18 17.67 -0.32 -17.14
N HIS A 19 16.80 0.52 -17.70
CA HIS A 19 15.36 0.28 -17.65
C HIS A 19 14.96 -1.02 -18.36
N SER A 20 15.58 -1.35 -19.50
CA SER A 20 15.36 -2.64 -20.18
C SER A 20 15.77 -3.81 -19.29
N ASP A 21 16.99 -3.76 -18.73
CA ASP A 21 17.51 -4.81 -17.84
C ASP A 21 16.59 -5.03 -16.65
N MET A 22 16.14 -3.96 -15.99
CA MET A 22 15.21 -4.05 -14.86
C MET A 22 13.88 -4.72 -15.24
N ARG A 23 13.40 -4.53 -16.46
CA ARG A 23 12.18 -5.21 -16.95
C ARG A 23 12.43 -6.69 -17.20
N GLU A 24 13.59 -7.05 -17.76
CA GLU A 24 13.99 -8.44 -17.98
C GLU A 24 14.21 -9.19 -16.66
N GLU A 25 14.87 -8.54 -15.69
CA GLU A 25 15.08 -9.03 -14.32
C GLU A 25 13.79 -9.11 -13.47
N ARG A 26 12.66 -8.63 -14.00
CA ARG A 26 11.39 -8.48 -13.30
C ARG A 26 11.56 -7.74 -11.97
N ALA A 27 12.24 -6.61 -12.02
CA ALA A 27 12.42 -5.72 -10.88
C ALA A 27 11.06 -5.35 -10.25
N SER A 28 11.04 -5.15 -8.94
CA SER A 28 9.82 -4.81 -8.22
C SER A 28 9.29 -3.44 -8.68
N THR A 29 7.99 -3.23 -8.48
CA THR A 29 7.35 -1.93 -8.72
C THR A 29 8.03 -0.81 -7.92
N VAL A 30 8.47 -1.10 -6.70
CA VAL A 30 9.17 -0.14 -5.83
C VAL A 30 10.55 0.20 -6.41
N ALA A 31 11.31 -0.79 -6.86
CA ALA A 31 12.63 -0.59 -7.44
C ALA A 31 12.58 0.24 -8.72
N ILE A 32 11.67 -0.09 -9.65
CA ILE A 32 11.46 0.71 -10.88
C ILE A 32 11.03 2.14 -10.52
N GLY A 33 10.17 2.29 -9.51
CA GLY A 33 9.78 3.60 -8.99
C GLY A 33 10.95 4.44 -8.50
N ARG A 34 11.83 3.85 -7.68
CA ARG A 34 13.03 4.52 -7.16
C ARG A 34 14.00 4.90 -8.27
N PHE A 35 14.14 4.04 -9.27
CA PHE A 35 14.91 4.34 -10.46
C PHE A 35 14.35 5.58 -11.19
N TYR A 36 13.04 5.64 -11.43
CA TYR A 36 12.41 6.84 -12.02
C TYR A 36 12.60 8.10 -11.17
N ALA A 37 12.46 7.99 -9.84
CA ALA A 37 12.67 9.10 -8.93
C ALA A 37 14.12 9.63 -9.00
N CYS A 38 15.11 8.73 -9.07
CA CYS A 38 16.51 9.09 -9.23
C CYS A 38 16.77 9.85 -10.55
N LEU A 39 16.24 9.35 -11.67
CA LEU A 39 16.36 10.01 -12.98
C LEU A 39 15.75 11.42 -12.99
N MET A 40 14.62 11.58 -12.30
CA MET A 40 13.94 12.87 -12.16
C MET A 40 14.75 13.84 -11.28
N GLN A 41 15.30 13.35 -10.15
CA GLN A 41 16.13 14.16 -9.25
C GLN A 41 17.43 14.62 -9.92
N ALA A 42 18.06 13.73 -10.70
CA ALA A 42 19.24 14.03 -11.50
C ALA A 42 18.93 14.87 -12.76
N LYS A 43 17.66 15.20 -13.02
CA LYS A 43 17.19 15.97 -14.18
C LYS A 43 17.61 15.36 -15.54
N VAL A 44 17.77 14.04 -15.62
CA VAL A 44 18.03 13.32 -16.88
C VAL A 44 16.89 13.60 -17.88
N TRP A 45 15.66 13.63 -17.34
CA TRP A 45 14.48 14.19 -17.99
C TRP A 45 13.86 15.28 -17.10
N ALA A 46 13.37 16.35 -17.72
CA ALA A 46 12.86 17.53 -17.01
C ALA A 46 11.48 17.34 -16.37
N SER A 47 10.73 16.31 -16.77
CA SER A 47 9.37 16.05 -16.29
C SER A 47 8.99 14.58 -16.44
N GLN A 48 7.95 14.15 -15.73
CA GLN A 48 7.39 12.80 -15.88
C GLN A 48 6.93 12.52 -17.32
N ALA A 49 6.43 13.55 -18.03
CA ALA A 49 6.04 13.43 -19.43
C ALA A 49 7.23 13.22 -20.35
N ALA A 50 8.35 13.92 -20.11
CA ALA A 50 9.58 13.71 -20.86
C ALA A 50 10.19 12.34 -20.57
N LEU A 51 10.17 11.91 -19.30
CA LEU A 51 10.62 10.59 -18.87
C LEU A 51 9.79 9.47 -19.54
N SER A 52 8.47 9.62 -19.58
CA SER A 52 7.59 8.60 -20.20
C SER A 52 7.90 8.41 -21.69
N VAL A 53 8.11 9.52 -22.41
CA VAL A 53 8.53 9.48 -23.82
C VAL A 53 9.92 8.86 -23.95
N GLY A 54 10.87 9.30 -23.12
CA GLY A 54 12.25 8.83 -23.17
C GLY A 54 12.42 7.33 -22.89
N LEU A 55 11.61 6.77 -22.00
CA LEU A 55 11.64 5.34 -21.66
C LEU A 55 10.64 4.48 -22.45
N GLY A 56 9.82 5.09 -23.32
CA GLY A 56 8.84 4.36 -24.13
C GLY A 56 7.70 3.75 -23.32
N VAL A 57 7.28 4.39 -22.23
CA VAL A 57 6.20 3.93 -21.35
C VAL A 57 5.09 4.98 -21.24
N SER A 58 3.91 4.59 -20.75
CA SER A 58 2.82 5.55 -20.57
C SER A 58 3.05 6.49 -19.37
N LYS A 59 2.48 7.69 -19.43
CA LYS A 59 2.51 8.64 -18.29
C LYS A 59 1.91 8.03 -17.02
N ALA A 60 0.83 7.28 -17.15
CA ALA A 60 0.21 6.57 -16.03
C ALA A 60 1.15 5.52 -15.42
N HIS A 61 1.92 4.82 -16.25
CA HIS A 61 2.92 3.86 -15.79
C HIS A 61 4.01 4.54 -14.96
N VAL A 62 4.55 5.68 -15.42
CA VAL A 62 5.52 6.48 -14.65
C VAL A 62 4.94 6.96 -13.33
N SER A 63 3.74 7.53 -13.36
CA SER A 63 3.08 8.08 -12.15
C SER A 63 2.85 7.01 -11.08
N ARG A 64 2.34 5.83 -11.45
CA ARG A 64 2.13 4.73 -10.49
C ARG A 64 3.44 4.22 -9.87
N HIS A 65 4.51 4.15 -10.65
CA HIS A 65 5.83 3.75 -10.14
C HIS A 65 6.43 4.81 -9.21
N LEU A 66 6.32 6.10 -9.56
CA LEU A 66 6.75 7.18 -8.68
C LEU A 66 5.94 7.21 -7.37
N LYS A 67 4.66 6.82 -7.41
CA LYS A 67 3.86 6.62 -6.21
C LYS A 67 4.41 5.48 -5.34
N ALA A 68 4.78 4.35 -5.95
CA ALA A 68 5.41 3.23 -5.24
C ALA A 68 6.73 3.63 -4.57
N ALA A 69 7.51 4.50 -5.23
CA ALA A 69 8.80 4.99 -4.72
C ALA A 69 8.70 5.80 -3.43
N ARG A 70 7.51 6.38 -3.15
CA ARG A 70 7.25 7.19 -1.95
C ARG A 70 6.87 6.37 -0.73
N LEU A 71 6.69 5.06 -0.87
CA LEU A 71 6.40 4.22 0.29
C LEU A 71 7.58 4.30 1.28
N PRO A 72 7.31 4.49 2.59
CA PRO A 72 8.34 4.45 3.60
C PRO A 72 9.07 3.11 3.62
N ASP A 73 10.38 3.13 3.88
CA ASP A 73 11.22 1.94 3.92
C ASP A 73 10.75 0.93 4.96
N GLU A 74 10.24 1.41 6.10
CA GLU A 74 9.74 0.55 7.16
C GLU A 74 8.52 -0.24 6.70
N VAL A 75 7.63 0.39 5.94
CA VAL A 75 6.44 -0.24 5.37
C VAL A 75 6.83 -1.30 4.35
N ILE A 76 7.79 -0.99 3.47
CA ILE A 76 8.30 -1.95 2.48
C ILE A 76 8.91 -3.16 3.18
N LYS A 77 9.73 -2.91 4.20
CA LYS A 77 10.37 -3.96 5.01
C LYS A 77 9.36 -4.89 5.68
N THR A 78 8.18 -4.39 6.06
CA THR A 78 7.12 -5.24 6.62
C THR A 78 6.68 -6.36 5.67
N PHE A 79 6.69 -6.12 4.35
CA PHE A 79 6.39 -7.17 3.36
C PHE A 79 7.53 -8.18 3.19
N GLY A 80 8.74 -7.89 3.65
CA GLY A 80 9.92 -8.78 3.61
C GLY A 80 10.50 -9.06 2.23
N ASP A 81 9.73 -8.85 1.17
CA ASP A 81 10.14 -8.80 -0.23
C ASP A 81 9.27 -7.75 -0.94
N ASP A 82 9.89 -6.77 -1.57
CA ASP A 82 9.21 -5.66 -2.23
C ASP A 82 8.44 -6.11 -3.50
N ARG A 83 8.77 -7.28 -4.06
CA ARG A 83 8.02 -7.91 -5.16
C ARG A 83 6.61 -8.33 -4.75
N ARG A 84 6.35 -8.44 -3.43
CA ARG A 84 5.01 -8.74 -2.89
C ARG A 84 4.08 -7.52 -2.89
N ILE A 85 4.62 -6.33 -3.19
CA ILE A 85 3.90 -5.07 -3.19
C ILE A 85 3.37 -4.77 -4.60
N SER A 86 2.09 -5.08 -4.82
CA SER A 86 1.39 -4.76 -6.07
C SER A 86 0.95 -3.29 -6.13
N PHE A 87 0.57 -2.79 -7.31
CA PHE A 87 -0.06 -1.46 -7.44
C PHE A 87 -1.31 -1.32 -6.57
N ARG A 88 -2.12 -2.38 -6.47
CA ARG A 88 -3.29 -2.39 -5.60
C ARG A 88 -2.89 -2.22 -4.13
N THR A 89 -1.81 -2.86 -3.71
CA THR A 89 -1.25 -2.70 -2.36
C THR A 89 -0.78 -1.26 -2.12
N ILE A 90 -0.11 -0.66 -3.11
CA ILE A 90 0.33 0.76 -3.05
C ILE A 90 -0.86 1.71 -2.91
N ASP A 91 -1.94 1.49 -3.66
CA ASP A 91 -3.15 2.31 -3.56
C ASP A 91 -3.81 2.20 -2.18
N LEU A 92 -3.88 0.99 -1.61
CA LEU A 92 -4.40 0.76 -0.26
C LEU A 92 -3.50 1.38 0.83
N LEU A 93 -2.18 1.32 0.67
CA LEU A 93 -1.24 1.97 1.60
C LEU A 93 -1.37 3.49 1.57
N GLU A 94 -1.60 4.08 0.40
CA GLU A 94 -1.85 5.51 0.30
C GLU A 94 -3.17 5.90 0.98
N GLN A 95 -4.24 5.12 0.78
CA GLN A 95 -5.51 5.33 1.47
C GLN A 95 -5.32 5.24 2.98
N LEU A 96 -4.63 4.20 3.45
CA LEU A 96 -4.35 4.02 4.86
C LEU A 96 -3.52 5.20 5.41
N SER A 97 -2.49 5.64 4.70
CA SER A 97 -1.69 6.81 5.10
C SER A 97 -2.52 8.09 5.18
N LYS A 98 -3.56 8.26 4.36
CA LYS A 98 -4.50 9.39 4.44
C LYS A 98 -5.43 9.28 5.65
N GLU A 99 -5.81 8.07 6.04
CA GLU A 99 -6.73 7.81 7.15
C GLU A 99 -6.05 7.90 8.53
N ILE A 100 -4.90 7.24 8.70
CA ILE A 100 -4.21 7.17 10.01
C ILE A 100 -3.00 8.10 10.11
N GLY A 101 -2.57 8.71 9.00
CA GLY A 101 -1.35 9.50 8.92
C GLY A 101 -0.10 8.66 8.62
N GLU A 102 0.85 9.24 7.90
CA GLU A 102 2.09 8.56 7.49
C GLU A 102 2.95 8.15 8.70
N ASP A 103 3.04 9.00 9.73
CA ASP A 103 3.85 8.72 10.93
C ASP A 103 3.33 7.51 11.70
N ARG A 104 2.00 7.38 11.84
CA ARG A 104 1.39 6.20 12.48
C ARG A 104 1.59 4.95 11.63
N LEU A 105 1.44 5.05 10.31
CA LEU A 105 1.69 3.94 9.41
C LEU A 105 3.13 3.44 9.54
N ARG A 106 4.11 4.35 9.61
CA ARG A 106 5.52 4.01 9.85
C ARG A 106 5.74 3.39 11.22
N GLN A 107 5.13 3.94 12.26
CA GLN A 107 5.22 3.40 13.62
C GLN A 107 4.67 1.97 13.68
N HIS A 108 3.51 1.71 13.08
CA HIS A 108 2.94 0.37 12.99
C HIS A 108 3.86 -0.57 12.20
N ALA A 109 4.42 -0.13 11.06
CA ALA A 109 5.36 -0.93 10.29
C ALA A 109 6.61 -1.33 11.09
N ILE A 110 7.17 -0.39 11.88
CA ILE A 110 8.30 -0.64 12.78
C ILE A 110 7.93 -1.69 13.84
N GLN A 111 6.77 -1.55 14.48
CA GLN A 111 6.29 -2.48 15.51
C GLN A 111 6.02 -3.88 14.96
N LEU A 112 5.46 -3.98 13.76
CA LEU A 112 5.19 -5.26 13.09
C LEU A 112 6.47 -5.98 12.66
N GLY A 113 7.51 -5.21 12.34
CA GLY A 113 8.73 -5.74 11.74
C GLY A 113 8.46 -6.43 10.40
N MET A 114 9.36 -7.33 10.00
CA MET A 114 9.25 -8.06 8.74
C MET A 114 8.31 -9.28 8.89
N ARG A 115 7.27 -9.37 8.05
CA ARG A 115 6.24 -10.42 8.09
C ARG A 115 6.21 -11.24 6.80
N LYS A 116 7.13 -12.20 6.68
CA LYS A 116 7.16 -13.17 5.57
C LYS A 116 6.08 -14.26 5.70
N ASP A 117 5.57 -14.43 6.92
CA ASP A 117 4.55 -15.40 7.33
C ASP A 117 3.12 -14.97 6.97
N LEU A 118 2.86 -13.67 6.84
CA LEU A 118 1.53 -13.13 6.56
C LEU A 118 1.30 -12.87 5.07
N SER A 119 0.06 -12.93 4.60
CA SER A 119 -0.27 -12.48 3.23
C SER A 119 -0.19 -10.95 3.11
N PRO A 120 0.01 -10.36 1.90
CA PRO A 120 0.00 -8.90 1.74
C PRO A 120 -1.29 -8.23 2.25
N ARG A 121 -2.43 -8.91 2.15
CA ARG A 121 -3.71 -8.42 2.68
C ARG A 121 -3.69 -8.33 4.19
N ASP A 122 -3.14 -9.34 4.85
CA ASP A 122 -3.10 -9.38 6.31
C ASP A 122 -2.09 -8.39 6.87
N ILE A 123 -0.98 -8.17 6.16
CA ILE A 123 -0.04 -7.09 6.47
C ILE A 123 -0.74 -5.73 6.40
N LEU A 124 -1.57 -5.47 5.39
CA LEU A 124 -2.35 -4.23 5.31
C LEU A 124 -3.30 -4.07 6.50
N VAL A 125 -3.97 -5.15 6.93
CA VAL A 125 -4.84 -5.12 8.12
C VAL A 125 -4.02 -4.83 9.38
N ALA A 126 -2.89 -5.50 9.55
CA ALA A 126 -2.00 -5.31 10.70
C ALA A 126 -1.42 -3.90 10.73
N LEU A 127 -1.06 -3.33 9.58
CA LEU A 127 -0.59 -1.94 9.44
C LEU A 127 -1.70 -0.94 9.78
N ALA A 128 -2.96 -1.26 9.49
CA ALA A 128 -4.08 -0.38 9.83
C ALA A 128 -4.39 -0.38 11.33
N THR A 129 -4.26 -1.53 11.99
CA THR A 129 -4.63 -1.70 13.41
C THR A 129 -3.45 -1.57 14.37
N GLY A 130 -2.22 -1.53 13.87
CA GLY A 130 -1.00 -1.53 14.69
C GLY A 130 -0.74 -2.86 15.43
N SER A 131 -1.49 -3.92 15.11
CA SER A 131 -1.42 -5.19 15.81
C SER A 131 -1.03 -6.32 14.87
N ALA A 132 0.15 -6.89 15.14
CA ALA A 132 0.66 -8.12 14.52
C ALA A 132 -0.11 -9.37 14.93
N SER A 133 -1.00 -9.23 15.94
CA SER A 133 -1.76 -10.30 16.59
C SER A 133 -2.11 -11.32 15.54
N GLU A 134 -1.78 -12.59 15.84
CA GLU A 134 -2.35 -13.76 15.19
C GLU A 134 -3.69 -13.32 14.62
N LEU A 135 -3.81 -13.22 13.28
CA LEU A 135 -5.11 -12.85 12.70
C LEU A 135 -6.05 -13.84 13.39
N PRO A 136 -6.92 -13.38 14.31
CA PRO A 136 -7.85 -14.30 14.91
C PRO A 136 -8.56 -14.81 13.68
N SER A 137 -8.56 -16.11 13.43
CA SER A 137 -9.37 -16.75 12.40
C SER A 137 -10.66 -15.96 12.25
N GLN A 138 -10.75 -15.04 11.28
CA GLN A 138 -11.48 -13.76 11.41
C GLN A 138 -12.76 -13.92 12.25
N VAL A 139 -12.69 -13.64 13.55
CA VAL A 139 -13.73 -14.15 14.48
C VAL A 139 -15.06 -13.48 14.14
N VAL A 140 -15.04 -12.27 13.59
CA VAL A 140 -16.23 -11.56 13.10
C VAL A 140 -15.89 -10.67 11.89
N ARG A 141 -16.75 -10.63 10.86
CA ARG A 141 -16.71 -9.71 9.71
C ARG A 141 -18.04 -8.97 9.61
N LEU A 142 -18.01 -7.65 9.46
CA LEU A 142 -19.20 -6.83 9.21
C LEU A 142 -19.27 -6.46 7.72
N SER A 143 -20.46 -6.56 7.13
CA SER A 143 -20.72 -6.13 5.75
C SER A 143 -22.06 -5.41 5.64
N VAL A 144 -22.12 -4.35 4.84
CA VAL A 144 -23.35 -3.58 4.58
C VAL A 144 -24.03 -4.14 3.34
N HIS A 145 -25.27 -4.60 3.46
CA HIS A 145 -26.01 -5.14 2.33
C HIS A 145 -26.69 -4.00 1.55
N ARG A 146 -26.22 -3.69 0.33
CA ARG A 146 -26.65 -2.47 -0.40
C ARG A 146 -28.12 -2.48 -0.88
N GLY A 147 -28.84 -3.59 -0.73
CA GLY A 147 -30.26 -3.71 -1.08
C GLY A 147 -31.22 -3.77 0.12
N GLU A 148 -30.71 -3.96 1.32
CA GLU A 148 -31.52 -4.17 2.53
C GLU A 148 -30.94 -3.37 3.68
N ARG A 149 -31.77 -2.78 4.54
CA ARG A 149 -31.33 -1.87 5.61
C ARG A 149 -30.77 -2.62 6.82
N TYR A 150 -29.75 -3.45 6.63
CA TYR A 150 -29.03 -4.12 7.71
C TYR A 150 -27.53 -4.29 7.43
N ILE A 151 -26.80 -4.49 8.53
CA ILE A 151 -25.39 -4.88 8.56
C ILE A 151 -25.34 -6.37 8.89
N ARG A 152 -24.66 -7.17 8.06
CA ARG A 152 -24.43 -8.60 8.31
C ARG A 152 -23.17 -8.78 9.13
N LEU A 153 -23.26 -9.65 10.13
CA LEU A 153 -22.16 -10.09 10.99
C LEU A 153 -21.85 -11.57 10.69
N ASP A 154 -20.71 -11.83 10.05
CA ASP A 154 -20.25 -13.18 9.70
C ASP A 154 -19.19 -13.64 10.72
N SER A 155 -19.32 -14.86 11.25
CA SER A 155 -18.34 -15.43 12.18
C SER A 155 -18.18 -16.93 11.96
N PRO A 156 -16.93 -17.48 11.89
CA PRO A 156 -16.71 -18.92 11.89
C PRO A 156 -17.13 -19.59 13.21
N HIS A 157 -17.40 -18.80 14.26
CA HIS A 157 -17.85 -19.24 15.57
C HIS A 157 -19.20 -18.62 15.97
N ILE A 158 -20.08 -18.33 15.01
CA ILE A 158 -21.36 -17.64 15.24
C ILE A 158 -22.23 -18.31 16.31
N ARG A 159 -22.16 -19.65 16.45
CA ARG A 159 -22.89 -20.40 17.50
C ARG A 159 -22.43 -20.10 18.92
N ARG A 160 -21.19 -19.65 19.10
CA ARG A 160 -20.68 -19.18 20.40
C ARG A 160 -21.15 -17.75 20.65
N LEU A 161 -21.12 -16.92 19.61
CA LEU A 161 -21.60 -15.54 19.64
C LEU A 161 -23.11 -15.46 19.93
N SER A 162 -23.90 -16.40 19.40
CA SER A 162 -25.35 -16.41 19.55
C SER A 162 -25.79 -16.56 21.01
N LYS A 163 -24.96 -17.17 21.85
CA LYS A 163 -25.25 -17.29 23.30
C LYS A 163 -25.11 -15.97 24.04
N ASP A 164 -24.34 -15.05 23.49
CA ASP A 164 -24.01 -13.75 24.09
C ASP A 164 -24.57 -12.59 23.25
N LEU A 165 -25.53 -12.89 22.35
CA LEU A 165 -26.21 -11.93 21.49
C LEU A 165 -26.77 -10.71 22.26
N PRO A 166 -27.43 -10.89 23.42
CA PRO A 166 -27.92 -9.74 24.18
C PRO A 166 -26.80 -8.78 24.63
N ASN A 167 -25.64 -9.31 25.00
CA ASN A 167 -24.49 -8.52 25.41
C ASN A 167 -23.88 -7.77 24.23
N LEU A 168 -23.78 -8.44 23.08
CA LEU A 168 -23.33 -7.82 21.83
C LEU A 168 -24.27 -6.71 21.38
N GLU A 169 -25.58 -6.93 21.46
CA GLU A 169 -26.61 -5.92 21.16
C GLU A 169 -26.47 -4.71 22.07
N ALA A 170 -26.34 -4.91 23.39
CA ALA A 170 -26.15 -3.81 24.35
C ALA A 170 -24.91 -2.96 24.03
N LYS A 171 -23.80 -3.61 23.65
CA LYS A 171 -22.56 -2.92 23.27
C LYS A 171 -22.70 -2.15 21.96
N LEU A 172 -23.38 -2.74 20.97
CA LEU A 172 -23.64 -2.09 19.68
C LEU A 172 -24.54 -0.86 19.87
N ASN A 173 -25.61 -0.98 20.66
CA ASN A 173 -26.51 0.13 20.95
C ASN A 173 -25.79 1.25 21.71
N LEU A 174 -24.93 0.92 22.68
CA LEU A 174 -24.09 1.91 23.36
C LEU A 174 -23.16 2.64 22.39
N ALA A 175 -22.47 1.90 21.52
CA ALA A 175 -21.58 2.50 20.52
C ALA A 175 -22.33 3.42 19.54
N LEU A 176 -23.50 3.00 19.08
CA LEU A 176 -24.34 3.80 18.19
C LEU A 176 -24.84 5.09 18.87
N LYS A 177 -25.25 5.02 20.15
CA LYS A 177 -25.59 6.22 20.95
C LYS A 177 -24.42 7.19 21.08
N LEU A 178 -23.23 6.69 21.37
CA LEU A 178 -22.02 7.51 21.47
C LEU A 178 -21.64 8.17 20.13
N LEU A 179 -22.02 7.54 19.01
CA LEU A 179 -21.85 8.08 17.66
C LEU A 179 -22.99 9.01 17.22
N GLY A 180 -23.96 9.29 18.09
CA GLY A 180 -25.06 10.23 17.83
C GLY A 180 -26.23 9.64 17.03
N PHE A 181 -26.36 8.32 16.97
CA PHE A 181 -27.55 7.66 16.42
C PHE A 181 -28.60 7.47 17.52
N ASP A 182 -29.86 7.75 17.21
CA ASP A 182 -31.00 7.37 18.06
C ASP A 182 -31.27 5.88 17.92
N VAL A 183 -31.07 5.14 19.02
CA VAL A 183 -31.16 3.67 19.12
C VAL A 183 -31.95 3.25 20.35
#